data_AF-A0A961AHX3-F1
#
_entry.id   AF-A0A961AHX3-F1
#
_cell.length_a   1.000
_cell.length_b   1.000
_cell.length_c   1.000
_cell.angle_alpha   90.00
_cell.angle_beta   90.00
_cell.angle_gamma   90.00
#
_symmetry.space_group_name_H-M   'P 1'
#
loop_
_entity.id
_entity.type
_entity.pdbx_description
1 polymer ?
#
loop_
_entity_poly.entity_id
_entity_poly.type
_entity_poly.pdbx_seq_one_letter_code
_entity_poly.pdbx_strand_id
1 'polypeptide(L)'
;MASVTFFLGMVPEQTFPEGSPISHFMASFGPTGYMTFVKVLELLGGLLIMIPKTRNLGLLVLGPIIVNIVAFTLFVAGGNLLDPMLLAICALALYLMWAERSKWRKLVA
;
A
#
# COMPACT_ATOMS: atom_id res chain seq x y z
N MET A 1 -1.45 -7.93 0.13
CA MET A 1 -0.82 -8.52 -1.08
C MET A 1 0.14 -7.52 -1.68
N ALA A 2 1.35 -7.93 -2.09
CA ALA A 2 2.30 -7.07 -2.78
C ALA A 2 1.95 -6.91 -4.28
N SER A 3 2.33 -5.79 -4.90
CA SER A 3 2.09 -5.55 -6.35
C SER A 3 2.68 -6.62 -7.26
N VAL A 4 3.91 -7.05 -6.99
CA VAL A 4 4.61 -8.04 -7.83
C VAL A 4 3.88 -9.39 -7.81
N THR A 5 3.41 -9.82 -6.64
CA THR A 5 2.68 -11.09 -6.52
C THR A 5 1.31 -11.01 -7.19
N PHE A 6 0.68 -9.84 -7.20
CA PHE A 6 -0.59 -9.60 -7.90
C PHE A 6 -0.43 -9.73 -9.42
N PHE A 7 0.56 -9.06 -10.01
CA PHE A 7 0.78 -9.11 -11.47
C PHE A 7 1.31 -10.47 -11.96
N LEU A 8 2.03 -11.21 -11.11
CA LEU A 8 2.50 -12.56 -11.44
C LEU A 8 1.45 -13.65 -11.20
N GLY A 9 0.24 -13.31 -10.74
CA GLY A 9 -0.80 -14.29 -10.44
C GLY A 9 -0.42 -15.28 -9.33
N MET A 10 0.58 -14.94 -8.50
CA MET A 10 1.13 -15.82 -7.48
C MET A 10 0.31 -15.81 -6.18
N VAL A 11 -0.85 -15.14 -6.19
CA VAL A 11 -1.72 -15.09 -5.01
C VAL A 11 -2.90 -16.03 -5.23
N PRO A 12 -3.14 -16.98 -4.31
CA PRO A 12 -4.35 -17.79 -4.33
C PRO A 12 -5.58 -16.88 -4.30
N GLU A 13 -6.63 -17.26 -5.01
CA GLU A 13 -7.91 -16.59 -4.95
C GLU A 13 -8.39 -16.55 -3.49
N GLN A 14 -8.43 -15.36 -2.90
CA GLN A 14 -8.83 -15.21 -1.50
C GLN A 14 -10.35 -15.30 -1.43
N THR A 15 -10.86 -16.40 -0.88
CA THR A 15 -12.29 -16.53 -0.60
C THR A 15 -12.62 -15.74 0.66
N PHE A 16 -13.51 -14.76 0.52
CA PHE A 16 -14.00 -13.97 1.64
C PHE A 16 -15.35 -14.53 2.09
N PRO A 17 -15.64 -14.58 3.41
CA PRO A 17 -16.95 -14.98 3.89
C PRO A 17 -18.04 -14.11 3.25
N GLU A 18 -19.08 -14.73 2.71
CA GLU A 18 -20.21 -14.01 2.11
C GLU A 18 -20.88 -13.10 3.14
N GLY A 19 -21.18 -11.85 2.74
CA GLY A 19 -21.78 -10.84 3.63
C GLY A 19 -20.80 -10.14 4.56
N SER A 20 -19.50 -10.47 4.52
CA SER A 20 -18.48 -9.73 5.27
C SER A 20 -18.23 -8.34 4.66
N PRO A 21 -17.81 -7.33 5.44
CA PRO A 21 -17.43 -6.02 4.90
C PRO A 21 -16.35 -6.09 3.80
N ILE A 22 -15.41 -7.03 3.92
CA ILE A 22 -14.40 -7.29 2.88
C ILE A 22 -15.05 -7.77 1.59
N SER A 23 -16.01 -8.70 1.67
CA SER A 23 -16.70 -9.22 0.49
C SER A 23 -17.44 -8.11 -0.26
N HIS A 24 -18.12 -7.21 0.45
CA HIS A 24 -18.78 -6.05 -0.15
C HIS A 24 -17.80 -5.06 -0.78
N PHE A 25 -16.67 -4.79 -0.11
CA PHE A 25 -15.62 -3.96 -0.65
C PHE A 25 -15.03 -4.57 -1.93
N MET A 26 -14.64 -5.85 -1.90
CA MET A 26 -14.04 -6.52 -3.06
C MET A 26 -15.02 -6.69 -4.21
N ALA A 27 -16.31 -6.94 -3.94
CA ALA A 27 -17.34 -6.96 -4.97
C ALA A 27 -17.54 -5.59 -5.64
N SER A 28 -17.38 -4.50 -4.88
CA SER A 28 -17.53 -3.13 -5.40
C SER A 28 -16.31 -2.68 -6.20
N PHE A 29 -15.10 -2.96 -5.71
CA PHE A 29 -13.85 -2.47 -6.30
C PHE A 29 -13.25 -3.43 -7.33
N GLY A 30 -13.43 -4.73 -7.18
CA GLY A 30 -12.89 -5.78 -8.06
C GLY A 30 -13.16 -5.54 -9.55
N PRO A 31 -14.43 -5.35 -9.99
CA PRO A 31 -14.75 -5.23 -11.42
C PRO A 31 -14.38 -3.87 -12.04
N THR A 32 -14.08 -2.86 -11.23
CA THR A 32 -13.87 -1.48 -11.70
C THR A 32 -12.46 -1.21 -12.23
N GLY A 33 -11.53 -2.14 -12.02
CA GLY A 33 -10.10 -1.93 -12.33
C GLY A 33 -9.37 -1.04 -11.32
N TYR A 34 -10.06 -0.51 -10.31
CA TYR A 34 -9.46 0.34 -9.27
C TYR A 34 -8.30 -0.36 -8.54
N MET A 35 -8.46 -1.64 -8.21
CA MET A 35 -7.40 -2.42 -7.54
C MET A 35 -6.15 -2.53 -8.42
N THR A 36 -6.33 -2.72 -9.74
CA THR A 36 -5.22 -2.72 -10.71
C THR A 36 -4.51 -1.37 -10.73
N PHE A 37 -5.26 -0.27 -10.76
CA PHE A 37 -4.68 1.08 -10.72
C PHE A 37 -3.84 1.33 -9.47
N VAL A 38 -4.36 0.97 -8.29
CA VAL A 38 -3.62 1.09 -7.02
C VAL A 38 -2.36 0.23 -7.04
N LYS A 39 -2.41 -0.99 -7.60
CA LYS A 39 -1.24 -1.87 -7.73
C LYS A 39 -0.20 -1.32 -8.71
N VAL A 40 -0.60 -0.66 -9.80
CA VAL A 40 0.33 0.05 -10.68
C VAL A 40 1.05 1.17 -9.91
N LEU A 41 0.31 1.98 -9.14
CA LEU A 41 0.93 3.06 -8.37
C LEU A 41 1.82 2.55 -7.24
N GLU A 42 1.44 1.47 -6.56
CA GLU A 42 2.28 0.83 -5.53
C GLU A 42 3.59 0.30 -6.17
N LEU A 43 3.51 -0.35 -7.32
CA LEU A 43 4.70 -0.80 -8.06
C LEU A 43 5.58 0.37 -8.49
N LEU A 44 5.00 1.41 -9.11
CA LEU A 44 5.73 2.61 -9.54
C LEU A 44 6.38 3.31 -8.35
N GLY A 45 5.66 3.48 -7.24
CA GLY A 45 6.18 4.07 -6.02
C GLY A 45 7.36 3.25 -5.46
N GLY A 46 7.25 1.92 -5.46
CA GLY A 46 8.35 1.02 -5.09
C GLY A 46 9.58 1.18 -5.98
N LEU A 47 9.38 1.25 -7.30
CA LEU A 47 10.46 1.50 -8.27
C LEU A 47 11.15 2.85 -8.02
N LEU A 48 10.36 3.91 -7.77
CA LEU A 48 10.90 5.25 -7.50
C LEU A 48 11.69 5.33 -6.18
N ILE A 49 11.35 4.53 -5.17
CA ILE A 49 12.11 4.45 -3.91
C ILE A 49 13.49 3.83 -4.09
N MET A 50 13.63 2.87 -5.01
CA MET A 50 14.90 2.17 -5.26
C MET A 50 15.98 3.11 -5.80
N ILE A 51 15.60 4.14 -6.57
CA ILE A 51 16.54 5.12 -7.10
C ILE A 51 16.70 6.27 -6.07
N PRO A 52 17.90 6.50 -5.49
CA PRO A 52 18.08 7.48 -4.40
C PRO A 52 17.64 8.90 -4.75
N LYS A 53 17.75 9.30 -6.02
CA LYS A 53 17.35 10.62 -6.50
C LYS A 53 15.82 10.82 -6.54
N THR A 54 15.04 9.77 -6.79
CA THR A 54 13.57 9.82 -6.91
C THR A 54 12.85 9.33 -5.68
N ARG A 55 13.59 8.95 -4.63
CA ARG A 55 13.04 8.33 -3.42
C ARG A 55 11.90 9.12 -2.77
N ASN A 56 12.01 10.44 -2.74
CA ASN A 56 10.96 11.30 -2.17
C ASN A 56 9.67 11.29 -2.99
N LEU A 57 9.78 11.22 -4.32
CA LEU A 57 8.61 11.08 -5.19
C LEU A 57 7.94 9.71 -4.96
N GLY A 58 8.75 8.66 -4.82
CA GLY A 58 8.23 7.33 -4.49
C GLY A 58 7.51 7.29 -3.15
N LEU A 59 8.05 7.96 -2.12
CA LEU A 59 7.41 8.10 -0.80
C LEU A 59 6.13 8.95 -0.86
N LEU A 60 6.05 9.98 -1.70
CA LEU A 60 4.82 10.76 -1.91
C LEU A 60 3.71 9.92 -2.55
N VAL A 61 4.05 8.98 -3.44
CA VAL A 61 3.09 8.05 -4.03
C VAL A 61 2.70 6.95 -3.04
N LEU A 62 3.67 6.35 -2.36
CA LEU A 62 3.44 5.23 -1.45
C LEU A 62 2.80 5.63 -0.12
N GLY A 63 3.07 6.84 0.39
CA GLY A 63 2.54 7.31 1.67
C GLY A 63 1.01 7.18 1.77
N PRO A 64 0.24 7.82 0.86
CA PRO A 64 -1.22 7.71 0.84
C PRO A 64 -1.71 6.26 0.65
N ILE A 65 -1.00 5.46 -0.15
CA ILE A 65 -1.35 4.05 -0.38
C ILE A 65 -1.20 3.25 0.91
N ILE A 66 -0.09 3.44 1.64
CA ILE A 66 0.15 2.76 2.92
C ILE A 66 -0.90 3.18 3.95
N VAL A 67 -1.23 4.47 4.04
CA VAL A 67 -2.30 4.96 4.93
C VAL A 67 -3.65 4.32 4.58
N ASN A 68 -3.97 4.19 3.28
CA ASN A 68 -5.18 3.52 2.84
C ASN A 68 -5.17 2.02 3.21
N ILE A 69 -4.04 1.32 3.05
CA ILE A 69 -3.91 -0.08 3.48
C ILE A 69 -4.17 -0.22 4.98
N VAL A 70 -3.60 0.67 5.81
CA VAL A 70 -3.85 0.67 7.26
C VAL A 70 -5.33 0.92 7.57
N ALA A 71 -5.95 1.90 6.91
CA ALA A 71 -7.37 2.19 7.07
C ALA A 71 -8.25 1.01 6.64
N PHE A 72 -7.94 0.38 5.50
CA PHE A 72 -8.63 -0.82 5.03
C PHE A 72 -8.52 -1.95 6.05
N THR A 73 -7.33 -2.20 6.61
CA THR A 73 -7.13 -3.25 7.63
C THR A 73 -7.98 -3.00 8.87
N LEU A 74 -8.04 -1.76 9.33
CA LEU A 74 -8.79 -1.35 10.53
C LEU A 74 -10.30 -1.34 10.36
N PHE A 75 -10.78 -0.74 9.27
CA PHE A 75 -12.21 -0.44 9.10
C PHE A 75 -12.95 -1.46 8.26
N VAL A 76 -12.26 -2.18 7.36
CA VAL A 76 -12.89 -3.10 6.41
C VAL A 76 -12.50 -4.54 6.69
N ALA A 77 -11.20 -4.82 6.84
CA ALA A 77 -10.73 -6.19 7.00
C ALA A 77 -11.01 -6.78 8.38
N GLY A 78 -11.19 -5.94 9.40
CA GLY A 78 -11.19 -6.39 10.80
C GLY A 78 -9.89 -7.13 11.15
N GLY A 79 -8.81 -6.86 10.39
CA GLY A 79 -7.55 -7.57 10.48
C GLY A 79 -6.69 -7.05 11.62
N ASN A 80 -5.71 -7.84 12.03
CA ASN A 80 -4.75 -7.41 13.05
C ASN A 80 -3.74 -6.42 12.44
N LEU A 81 -3.61 -5.23 13.04
CA LEU A 81 -2.55 -4.27 12.70
C LEU A 81 -1.13 -4.83 12.90
N LEU A 82 -1.01 -5.91 13.67
CA LEU A 82 0.26 -6.59 13.93
C LEU A 82 0.67 -7.58 12.84
N ASP A 83 0.06 -7.52 11.64
CA ASP A 83 0.60 -8.23 10.48
C ASP A 83 2.08 -7.85 10.28
N PRO A 84 3.02 -8.80 10.37
CA PRO A 84 4.45 -8.52 10.25
C PRO A 84 4.82 -7.80 8.96
N MET A 85 4.12 -8.07 7.86
CA MET A 85 4.37 -7.42 6.57
C MET A 85 3.91 -5.98 6.57
N LEU A 86 2.72 -5.69 7.13
CA LEU A 86 2.21 -4.32 7.24
C LEU A 86 3.12 -3.48 8.14
N LEU A 87 3.51 -4.03 9.30
CA LEU A 87 4.44 -3.37 10.21
C LEU A 87 5.78 -3.09 9.56
N ALA A 88 6.34 -4.04 8.81
CA ALA A 88 7.59 -3.84 8.09
C ALA A 88 7.49 -2.71 7.05
N ILE A 89 6.43 -2.68 6.26
CA ILE A 89 6.21 -1.63 5.23
C ILE A 89 6.07 -0.26 5.90
N CYS A 90 5.26 -0.15 6.95
CA CYS A 90 5.08 1.10 7.69
C CYS A 90 6.40 1.56 8.32
N ALA A 91 7.14 0.68 8.99
CA ALA A 91 8.41 1.01 9.63
C ALA A 91 9.46 1.47 8.61
N LEU A 92 9.57 0.78 7.46
CA LEU A 92 10.49 1.17 6.40
C LEU A 92 10.11 2.51 5.76
N ALA A 93 8.82 2.75 5.50
CA ALA A 93 8.35 4.03 4.97
C ALA A 93 8.64 5.19 5.93
N LEU A 94 8.37 4.99 7.23
CA LEU A 94 8.69 5.96 8.27
C LEU A 94 10.20 6.21 8.38
N TYR A 95 11.02 5.15 8.33
CA TYR A 95 12.48 5.25 8.34
C TYR A 95 13.01 6.05 7.15
N LEU A 96 12.54 5.76 5.94
CA LEU A 96 12.98 6.48 4.74
C LEU A 96 12.55 7.95 4.75
N MET A 97 11.33 8.23 5.21
CA MET A 97 10.85 9.59 5.41
C MET A 97 11.71 10.34 6.45
N TRP A 98 12.11 9.68 7.54
CA TRP A 98 13.01 10.22 8.55
C TRP A 98 14.43 10.45 8.04
N ALA A 99 14.94 9.55 7.20
CA ALA A 99 16.26 9.68 6.57
C ALA A 99 16.30 10.88 5.61
N GLU A 100 15.23 11.11 4.85
CA GLU A 100 15.10 12.23 3.90
C GLU A 100 14.44 13.49 4.52
N ARG A 101 14.36 13.56 5.86
CA ARG A 101 13.66 14.63 6.60
C ARG A 101 14.05 16.05 6.21
N SER A 102 15.30 16.27 5.79
CA SER A 102 15.79 17.59 5.37
C SER A 102 15.11 18.10 4.11
N LYS A 103 14.78 17.21 3.17
CA LYS A 103 14.04 17.53 1.94
C LYS A 103 12.55 17.59 2.20
N TRP A 104 12.02 16.68 3.03
CA TRP A 104 10.61 16.67 3.43
C TRP A 104 10.20 17.87 4.27
N ARG A 105 11.10 18.41 5.09
CA ARG A 105 10.82 19.62 5.86
C ARG A 105 10.50 20.82 4.96
N LYS A 106 11.11 20.92 3.77
CA LYS A 106 10.83 21.99 2.77
C LYS A 106 9.47 21.84 2.09
N LEU A 107 8.82 20.67 2.19
CA LEU A 107 7.48 20.46 1.66
C LEU A 107 6.40 20.95 2.64
N VAL A 108 6.71 21.04 3.93
CA VAL A 108 5.75 21.37 5.00
C VAL A 108 6.02 22.73 5.64
N ALA A 109 7.24 23.26 5.52
CA ALA A 109 7.68 24.56 6.04
C ALA A 109 8.45 25.34 4.95
#